data_AF-A0A957Z836-F1
#
_entry.id   AF-A0A957Z836-F1
#
_cell.length_a   1.000
_cell.length_b   1.000
_cell.length_c   1.000
_cell.angle_alpha   90.00
_cell.angle_beta   90.00
_cell.angle_gamma   90.00
#
_symmetry.space_group_name_H-M   'P 1'
#
loop_
_entity.id
_entity.type
_entity.pdbx_description
1 polymer ?
#
loop_
_entity_poly.entity_id
_entity_poly.type
_entity_poly.pdbx_seq_one_letter_code
_entity_poly.pdbx_strand_id
1 'polypeptide(L)'
;MAETTLDRTADKNLTWNFTVNLIDIAFITLGISLVSRDTVLPVLVSTLTDSNLAIGLIAALYGLGIYLPQLFTANFTERLRYKKPFVMLVGSVGER
;
A
#
# COMPACT_ATOMS: atom_id res chain seq x y z
N MET A 1 6.60 23.46 25.34
CA MET A 1 6.12 22.56 26.41
C MET A 1 5.46 21.28 25.87
N ALA A 2 4.67 21.32 24.78
CA ALA A 2 4.08 20.11 24.18
C ALA A 2 5.11 19.21 23.45
N GLU A 3 6.10 19.78 22.76
CA GLU A 3 7.21 19.04 22.13
C GLU A 3 7.99 18.21 23.16
N THR A 4 8.41 18.84 24.25
CA THR A 4 9.16 18.19 25.34
C THR A 4 8.40 17.06 26.04
N THR A 5 7.07 17.04 25.99
CA THR A 5 6.25 15.94 26.52
C THR A 5 6.10 14.79 25.53
N LEU A 6 6.05 15.07 24.23
CA LEU A 6 6.01 14.04 23.19
C LEU A 6 7.34 13.31 23.11
N ASP A 7 8.46 14.04 23.13
CA ASP A 7 9.81 13.46 23.10
C ASP A 7 10.06 12.55 24.31
N ARG A 8 9.64 12.99 25.51
CA ARG A 8 9.82 12.22 26.74
C ARG A 8 8.96 10.94 26.80
N THR A 9 7.81 10.96 26.12
CA THR A 9 6.91 9.79 26.02
C THR A 9 7.37 8.84 24.92
N ALA A 10 7.88 9.38 23.81
CA ALA A 10 8.49 8.65 22.72
C ALA A 10 9.74 7.91 23.20
N ASP A 11 10.64 8.58 23.92
CA ASP A 11 11.89 7.99 24.43
C ASP A 11 11.67 6.85 25.42
N LYS A 12 10.67 6.97 26.30
CA LYS A 12 10.41 5.96 27.35
C LYS A 12 9.98 4.61 26.77
N ASN A 13 9.27 4.62 25.65
CA ASN A 13 8.75 3.41 25.01
C ASN A 13 9.36 3.16 23.62
N LEU A 14 10.45 3.86 23.25
CA LEU A 14 11.00 3.84 21.91
C LEU A 14 11.37 2.41 21.49
N THR A 15 12.04 1.66 22.35
CA THR A 15 12.47 0.28 22.10
C THR A 15 11.30 -0.68 21.96
N TRP A 16 10.28 -0.53 22.80
CA TRP A 16 9.04 -1.31 22.73
C TRP A 16 8.27 -1.02 21.44
N ASN A 17 8.00 0.26 21.17
CA ASN A 17 7.28 0.70 19.98
C ASN A 17 8.02 0.27 18.71
N PHE A 18 9.35 0.45 18.66
CA PHE A 18 10.18 0.01 17.53
C PHE A 18 10.12 -1.51 17.34
N THR A 19 10.25 -2.28 18.42
CA THR A 19 10.20 -3.75 18.34
C THR A 19 8.83 -4.24 17.87
N VAL A 20 7.75 -3.69 18.43
CA VAL A 20 6.38 -4.05 18.02
C VAL A 20 6.12 -3.65 16.58
N ASN A 21 6.53 -2.45 16.14
CA ASN A 21 6.41 -2.04 14.73
C ASN A 21 7.21 -2.94 13.80
N LEU A 22 8.43 -3.31 14.19
CA LEU A 22 9.28 -4.19 13.39
C LEU A 22 8.65 -5.58 13.23
N ILE A 23 8.10 -6.12 14.32
CA ILE A 23 7.37 -7.40 14.30
C ILE A 23 6.13 -7.27 13.42
N ASP A 24 5.32 -6.23 13.61
CA ASP A 24 4.10 -6.00 12.82
C ASP A 24 4.39 -5.94 11.32
N ILE A 25 5.35 -5.11 10.92
CA ILE A 25 5.75 -4.98 9.50
C ILE A 25 6.33 -6.28 8.96
N ALA A 26 7.07 -7.04 9.77
CA ALA A 26 7.58 -8.34 9.40
C ALA A 26 6.44 -9.32 9.14
N PHE A 27 5.46 -9.44 10.04
CA PHE A 27 4.31 -10.32 9.88
C PHE A 27 3.41 -9.94 8.71
N ILE A 28 3.15 -8.64 8.51
CA ILE A 28 2.41 -8.14 7.33
C ILE A 28 3.15 -8.51 6.05
N THR A 29 4.47 -8.25 5.99
CA THR A 29 5.29 -8.56 4.81
C THR A 29 5.32 -10.07 4.53
N LEU A 30 5.42 -10.88 5.58
CA LEU A 30 5.42 -12.34 5.49
C LEU A 30 4.05 -12.85 5.02
N GLY A 31 2.96 -12.32 5.56
CA GLY A 31 1.58 -12.63 5.13
C GLY A 31 1.33 -12.27 3.66
N ILE A 32 1.75 -11.08 3.22
CA ILE A 32 1.67 -10.66 1.82
C ILE A 32 2.51 -11.57 0.92
N SER A 33 3.69 -11.99 1.39
CA SER A 33 4.59 -12.88 0.65
C SER A 33 4.04 -14.30 0.53
N LEU A 34 3.35 -14.82 1.55
CA LEU A 34 2.67 -16.12 1.51
C LEU A 34 1.46 -16.12 0.58
N VAL A 35 0.75 -14.99 0.49
CA VAL A 35 -0.41 -14.79 -0.41
C VAL A 35 0.02 -14.21 -1.76
N SER A 36 1.33 -14.12 -2.03
CA SER A 36 1.92 -13.29 -3.08
C SER A 36 1.21 -13.46 -4.41
N ARG A 37 0.49 -12.39 -4.80
CA ARG A 37 -0.19 -12.25 -6.08
C ARG A 37 0.79 -12.28 -7.25
N ASP A 38 2.05 -11.93 -7.02
CA ASP A 38 3.10 -11.90 -8.06
C ASP A 38 3.71 -13.28 -8.34
N THR A 39 3.58 -14.24 -7.42
CA THR A 39 4.12 -15.60 -7.62
C THR A 39 3.04 -16.65 -7.74
N VAL A 40 1.95 -16.55 -6.96
CA VAL A 40 0.89 -17.56 -6.94
C VAL A 40 -0.07 -17.42 -8.12
N LEU A 41 -0.49 -16.20 -8.48
CA LEU A 41 -1.42 -16.01 -9.61
C LEU A 41 -0.78 -16.36 -10.96
N PRO A 42 0.47 -15.97 -11.28
CA PRO A 42 1.09 -16.37 -12.53
C PRO A 42 1.28 -17.88 -12.63
N VAL A 43 1.66 -18.55 -11.53
CA VAL A 43 1.77 -20.02 -11.49
C VAL A 43 0.40 -20.66 -11.70
N LEU A 44 -0.65 -20.21 -11.00
CA LEU A 44 -2.00 -20.71 -11.19
C LEU A 44 -2.48 -20.52 -12.65
N VAL A 45 -2.27 -19.33 -13.22
CA VAL A 45 -2.69 -19.06 -14.61
C VAL A 45 -1.85 -19.85 -15.61
N SER A 46 -0.56 -20.10 -15.34
CA SER A 46 0.26 -20.97 -16.18
C SER A 46 -0.23 -22.43 -16.18
N THR A 47 -0.87 -22.89 -15.10
CA THR A 47 -1.53 -24.22 -15.10
C THR A 47 -2.87 -24.24 -15.84
N LEU A 48 -3.45 -23.07 -16.10
CA LEU A 48 -4.73 -22.92 -16.79
C LEU A 48 -4.57 -22.53 -18.27
N THR A 49 -3.40 -22.03 -18.70
CA THR A 49 -3.14 -21.50 -20.04
C THR A 49 -1.65 -21.35 -20.34
N ASP A 50 -1.20 -21.77 -21.53
CA ASP A 50 0.19 -21.60 -22.02
C ASP A 50 0.49 -20.23 -22.65
N SER A 51 -0.49 -19.31 -22.67
CA SER A 51 -0.35 -17.99 -23.28
C SER A 51 0.43 -17.04 -22.38
N ASN A 52 1.68 -16.78 -22.74
CA ASN A 52 2.54 -15.77 -22.11
C ASN A 52 1.91 -14.37 -22.09
N LEU A 53 1.06 -14.05 -23.06
CA LEU A 53 0.35 -12.76 -23.13
C LEU A 53 -0.72 -12.64 -22.02
N ALA A 54 -1.42 -13.73 -21.71
CA ALA A 54 -2.40 -13.75 -20.63
C ALA A 54 -1.73 -13.60 -19.25
N ILE A 55 -0.58 -14.24 -19.05
CA ILE A 55 0.20 -14.12 -17.81
C ILE A 55 0.72 -12.69 -17.63
N GLY A 56 1.26 -12.07 -18.68
CA GLY A 56 1.71 -10.67 -18.65
C GLY A 56 0.57 -9.66 -18.42
N LEU A 57 -0.63 -9.95 -18.92
CA LEU A 57 -1.83 -9.11 -18.72
C LEU A 57 -2.23 -9.01 -17.24
N ILE A 58 -1.94 -10.00 -16.40
CA ILE A 58 -2.27 -9.96 -14.96
C ILE A 58 -1.55 -8.78 -14.30
N ALA A 59 -0.24 -8.68 -14.50
CA ALA A 59 0.57 -7.60 -13.95
C ALA A 59 0.16 -6.23 -14.55
N ALA A 60 -0.12 -6.20 -15.85
CA ALA A 60 -0.55 -4.98 -16.54
C ALA A 60 -1.91 -4.47 -16.02
N LEU A 61 -2.91 -5.35 -15.88
CA LEU A 61 -4.23 -5.00 -15.38
C LEU A 61 -4.18 -4.58 -13.91
N TYR A 62 -3.34 -5.20 -13.09
CA TYR A 62 -3.12 -4.78 -11.72
C TYR A 62 -2.54 -3.36 -11.64
N GLY A 63 -1.46 -3.10 -12.40
CA GLY A 63 -0.86 -1.79 -12.49
C GLY A 63 -1.84 -0.73 -12.99
N LEU A 64 -2.63 -1.06 -14.01
CA LEU A 64 -3.70 -0.17 -14.48
C LEU A 64 -4.77 0.05 -13.41
N GLY A 65 -5.22 -0.97 -12.70
CA GLY A 65 -6.22 -0.81 -11.63
C GLY A 65 -5.79 0.17 -10.53
N ILE A 66 -4.51 0.13 -10.14
CA ILE A 66 -3.94 1.03 -9.13
C ILE A 66 -3.66 2.42 -9.72
N TYR A 67 -3.03 2.49 -10.89
CA TYR A 67 -2.43 3.73 -11.41
C TYR A 67 -3.31 4.49 -12.41
N LEU A 68 -4.33 3.87 -12.98
CA LEU A 68 -5.21 4.53 -13.93
C LEU A 68 -6.11 5.60 -13.27
N PRO A 69 -6.71 5.37 -12.08
CA PRO A 69 -7.52 6.40 -11.43
C PRO A 69 -6.72 7.66 -11.09
N GLN A 70 -5.50 7.48 -10.56
CA GLN A 70 -4.63 8.61 -10.23
C GLN A 70 -4.26 9.44 -11.47
N LEU A 71 -4.19 8.84 -12.66
CA LEU A 71 -3.85 9.57 -13.89
C LEU A 71 -4.91 10.63 -14.21
N PHE A 72 -6.19 10.34 -13.94
CA PHE A 72 -7.29 11.28 -14.13
C PHE A 72 -7.39 12.31 -13.02
N THR A 73 -7.06 11.94 -11.78
CA THR A 73 -7.19 12.85 -10.63
C THR A 73 -5.95 13.72 -10.42
N ALA A 74 -4.76 13.32 -10.89
CA ALA A 74 -3.49 13.98 -10.58
C ALA A 74 -3.45 15.48 -10.91
N ASN A 75 -3.87 15.85 -12.14
CA ASN A 75 -3.87 17.25 -12.56
C ASN A 75 -4.82 18.12 -11.71
N PHE A 76 -5.97 17.55 -11.35
CA PHE A 76 -6.93 18.20 -10.47
C PHE A 76 -6.34 18.39 -9.07
N THR A 77 -5.79 17.31 -8.48
CA THR A 77 -5.23 17.32 -7.12
C THR A 77 -4.01 18.22 -6.99
N GLU A 78 -3.21 18.40 -8.05
CA GLU A 78 -2.06 19.30 -8.06
C GLU A 78 -2.46 20.77 -7.85
N ARG A 79 -3.60 21.17 -8.42
CA ARG A 79 -4.10 22.55 -8.37
C ARG A 79 -4.83 22.90 -7.08
N LEU A 80 -5.09 21.93 -6.19
CA LEU A 80 -5.73 22.19 -4.90
C LEU A 80 -4.80 22.94 -3.94
N ARG A 81 -5.27 24.10 -3.47
CA ARG A 81 -4.60 24.87 -2.40
C ARG A 81 -4.45 24.08 -1.10
N TYR A 82 -5.38 23.16 -0.81
CA TYR A 82 -5.35 22.27 0.36
C TYR A 82 -5.66 20.83 -0.05
N LYS A 83 -4.67 19.94 0.09
CA LYS A 83 -4.77 18.53 -0.33
C LYS A 83 -5.40 17.62 0.72
N LYS A 84 -5.29 17.98 2.01
CA LYS A 84 -5.80 17.21 3.15
C LYS A 84 -7.29 16.81 3.05
N PRO A 85 -8.25 17.71 2.71
CA PRO A 85 -9.66 17.32 2.58
C PRO A 85 -9.91 16.37 1.40
N PHE A 86 -9.20 16.56 0.30
CA PHE A 86 -9.29 15.67 -0.87
C PHE A 86 -8.75 14.26 -0.54
N VAL A 87 -7.59 14.18 0.11
CA VAL A 87 -6.99 12.91 0.53
C VAL A 87 -7.88 12.18 1.55
N MET A 88 -8.51 12.88 2.50
CA MET A 88 -9.45 12.24 3.43
C MET A 88 -10.69 11.70 2.70
N LEU A 89 -11.26 12.45 1.76
CA LEU A 89 -12.45 12.00 1.03
C LEU A 89 -12.16 10.82 0.10
N VAL A 90 -11.05 10.85 -0.63
CA VAL A 90 -10.68 9.79 -1.58
C VAL A 90 -10.07 8.58 -0.85
N GLY A 91 -9.22 8.80 0.15
CA GLY A 91 -8.55 7.75 0.91
C GLY A 91 -9.49 6.97 1.84
N SER A 92 -10.48 7.63 2.44
CA SER A 92 -11.46 6.96 3.32
C SER A 92 -12.38 5.98 2.59
N VAL A 93 -12.46 6.06 1.26
CA VAL A 93 -13.22 5.09 0.46
C VAL A 93 -12.42 3.78 0.29
N GLY A 94 -11.08 3.84 0.33
CA GLY A 94 -10.19 2.69 0.14
C GLY A 94 -9.74 2.00 1.43
N GLU A 95 -9.74 2.70 2.58
CA GLU A 95 -9.35 2.14 3.86
C GLU A 95 -10.58 1.49 4.54
N ARG A 96 -10.81 0.21 4.23
CA ARG A 96 -11.71 -0.69 4.96
C ARG A 96 -10.97 -1.98 5.28
#